data_AF-A0A3L8BWB7-F1
#
_entry.id   AF-A0A3L8BWB7-F1
#
_cell.length_a   1.000
_cell.length_b   1.000
_cell.length_c   1.000
_cell.angle_alpha   90.00
_cell.angle_beta   90.00
_cell.angle_gamma   90.00
#
_symmetry.space_group_name_H-M   'P 1'
#
loop_
_entity.id
_entity.type
_entity.pdbx_description
1 polymer ?
#
loop_
_entity_poly.entity_id
_entity_poly.type
_entity_poly.pdbx_seq_one_letter_code
_entity_poly.pdbx_strand_id
1 'polypeptide(L)'
;MVNPQNSKSLRHLYWGLIRLLLIGVSLFSCGVSAQNSLDIGSNFRQQDAGLYTLHYLDPTGELTVNDIRRLPEEQWSIPQAETPSYGFSRDALWIKLDLTSSAPADVELVLNIAYAALDQIDVFIENNDRFTHYYRTGDTFPFAYRPIKNHQFVFPFHAYSSIQHTIYMRVQTQGALQVPISVWNLVSGTAITSLKINNHYGWLKASITVSWW
;
A
#
# COMPACT_ATOMS: atom_id res chain seq x y z
N MET A 1 -26.42 35.66 59.89
CA MET A 1 -25.15 35.07 60.36
C MET A 1 -24.96 33.75 59.63
N VAL A 2 -24.07 33.70 58.62
CA VAL A 2 -23.83 32.50 57.81
C VAL A 2 -22.77 31.65 58.50
N ASN A 3 -23.09 30.37 58.75
CA ASN A 3 -22.24 29.43 59.49
C ASN A 3 -20.94 29.11 58.70
N PRO A 4 -19.74 29.44 59.23
CA PRO A 4 -18.47 29.33 58.51
C PRO A 4 -18.00 27.90 58.23
N GLN A 5 -18.67 26.88 58.77
CA GLN A 5 -18.31 25.47 58.54
C GLN A 5 -18.80 24.90 57.19
N ASN A 6 -19.89 25.45 56.62
CA ASN A 6 -20.45 24.94 55.34
C ASN A 6 -19.69 25.41 54.09
N SER A 7 -18.85 26.44 54.18
CA SER A 7 -18.13 26.98 53.02
C SER A 7 -16.86 26.19 52.68
N LYS A 8 -16.31 25.42 53.64
CA LYS A 8 -15.12 24.58 53.43
C LYS A 8 -15.47 23.27 52.74
N SER A 9 -16.57 22.61 53.10
CA SER A 9 -17.01 21.36 52.46
C SER A 9 -17.41 21.53 51.00
N LEU A 10 -18.07 22.66 50.66
CA LEU A 10 -18.48 22.98 49.28
C LEU A 10 -17.27 23.18 48.34
N ARG A 11 -16.15 23.71 48.85
CA ARG A 11 -14.92 23.91 48.08
C ARG A 11 -14.26 22.59 47.73
N HIS A 12 -14.15 21.65 48.69
CA HIS A 12 -13.57 20.33 48.43
C HIS A 12 -14.39 19.50 47.43
N LEU A 13 -15.72 19.63 47.44
CA LEU A 13 -16.62 19.01 46.46
C LEU A 13 -16.39 19.56 45.04
N TYR A 14 -16.24 20.87 44.90
CA TYR A 14 -15.99 21.55 43.62
C TYR A 14 -14.63 21.15 43.00
N TRP A 15 -13.56 21.10 43.79
CA TRP A 15 -12.24 20.67 43.29
C TRP A 15 -12.18 19.17 42.96
N GLY A 16 -12.96 18.33 43.66
CA GLY A 16 -13.12 16.91 43.32
C GLY A 16 -13.84 16.67 42.00
N LEU A 17 -14.91 17.44 41.74
CA LEU A 17 -15.66 17.40 40.47
C LEU A 17 -14.84 17.95 39.29
N ILE A 18 -14.03 19.00 39.50
CA ILE A 18 -13.11 19.52 38.47
C ILE A 18 -11.99 18.52 38.15
N ARG A 19 -11.48 17.77 39.14
CA ARG A 19 -10.49 16.69 38.90
C ARG A 19 -11.08 15.50 38.14
N LEU A 20 -12.33 15.12 38.41
CA LEU A 20 -13.04 14.07 37.65
C LEU A 20 -13.35 14.52 36.21
N LEU A 21 -13.66 15.80 36.00
CA LEU A 21 -13.90 16.35 34.67
C LEU A 21 -12.61 16.48 33.84
N LEU A 22 -11.45 16.70 34.47
CA LEU A 22 -10.14 16.75 33.79
C LEU A 22 -9.57 15.36 33.46
N ILE A 23 -9.88 14.32 34.24
CA ILE A 23 -9.47 12.93 33.93
C ILE A 23 -10.34 12.31 32.82
N GLY A 24 -11.61 12.73 32.70
CA GLY A 24 -12.51 12.30 31.63
C GLY A 24 -12.17 12.84 30.24
N VAL A 25 -11.49 14.00 30.16
CA VAL A 25 -11.13 14.64 28.87
C VAL A 25 -9.87 14.03 28.24
N SER A 26 -9.01 13.36 29.02
CA SER A 26 -7.77 12.76 28.50
C SER A 26 -7.93 11.36 27.88
N LEU A 27 -9.13 10.77 27.90
CA LEU A 27 -9.37 9.41 27.38
C LEU A 27 -9.94 9.36 25.95
N PHE A 28 -10.11 10.50 25.28
CA PHE A 28 -10.70 10.57 23.93
C PHE A 28 -9.82 11.30 22.92
N SER A 29 -8.54 10.94 22.87
CA SER A 29 -7.72 11.23 21.71
C SER A 29 -7.16 9.94 21.16
N CYS A 30 -8.06 9.10 20.63
CA CYS A 30 -7.69 8.20 19.56
C CYS A 30 -7.41 9.11 18.36
N GLY A 31 -6.17 9.60 18.27
CA GLY A 31 -5.68 10.17 17.03
C GLY A 31 -5.60 9.03 16.04
N VAL A 32 -6.67 8.83 15.26
CA VAL A 32 -6.58 8.05 14.03
C VAL A 32 -5.66 8.87 13.13
N SER A 33 -4.38 8.50 13.08
CA SER A 33 -3.51 8.98 12.00
C SER A 33 -4.16 8.49 10.71
N ALA A 34 -4.64 9.43 9.90
CA ALA A 34 -5.05 9.13 8.56
C ALA A 34 -3.83 8.60 7.81
N GLN A 35 -3.87 7.32 7.45
CA GLN A 35 -2.90 6.70 6.59
C GLN A 35 -2.84 7.46 5.25
N ASN A 36 -1.65 7.76 4.76
CA ASN A 36 -1.49 8.39 3.44
C ASN A 36 -1.83 7.36 2.35
N SER A 37 -3.10 7.31 1.95
CA SER A 37 -3.55 6.55 0.78
C SER A 37 -3.26 7.32 -0.51
N LEU A 38 -2.88 6.60 -1.55
CA LEU A 38 -2.74 7.15 -2.90
C LEU A 38 -4.11 7.26 -3.57
N ASP A 39 -4.55 8.48 -3.89
CA ASP A 39 -5.83 8.69 -4.56
C ASP A 39 -5.73 8.59 -6.10
N ILE A 40 -6.55 7.72 -6.67
CA ILE A 40 -6.73 7.52 -8.10
C ILE A 40 -7.95 8.34 -8.55
N GLY A 41 -7.71 9.62 -8.83
CA GLY A 41 -8.72 10.52 -9.36
C GLY A 41 -8.94 10.38 -10.88
N SER A 42 -9.93 11.10 -11.41
CA SER A 42 -10.32 11.04 -12.83
C SER A 42 -9.21 11.39 -13.81
N ASN A 43 -8.23 12.21 -13.39
CA ASN A 43 -7.11 12.66 -14.21
C ASN A 43 -5.78 11.99 -13.81
N PHE A 44 -5.84 10.91 -13.03
CA PHE A 44 -4.65 10.20 -12.58
C PHE A 44 -3.88 9.65 -13.79
N ARG A 45 -2.60 10.01 -13.89
CA ARG A 45 -1.68 9.54 -14.94
C ARG A 45 -0.60 8.65 -14.38
N GLN A 46 0.14 9.16 -13.42
CA GLN A 46 1.25 8.48 -12.77
C GLN A 46 1.55 9.19 -11.46
N GLN A 47 1.99 8.42 -10.46
CA GLN A 47 2.49 8.94 -9.19
C GLN A 47 3.59 8.01 -8.66
N ASP A 48 4.69 8.58 -8.19
CA ASP A 48 5.66 7.86 -7.37
C ASP A 48 5.01 7.59 -6.01
N ALA A 49 5.10 6.36 -5.53
CA ALA A 49 4.27 5.86 -4.45
C ALA A 49 5.06 5.53 -3.18
N GLY A 50 6.37 5.74 -3.15
CA GLY A 50 7.23 5.38 -2.03
C GLY A 50 6.79 6.07 -0.73
N LEU A 51 6.45 7.36 -0.79
CA LEU A 51 5.95 8.10 0.39
C LEU A 51 4.51 7.75 0.82
N TYR A 52 3.79 6.95 0.03
CA TYR A 52 2.45 6.42 0.36
C TYR A 52 2.51 5.00 0.93
N THR A 53 3.72 4.46 1.10
CA THR A 53 3.91 3.08 1.54
C THR A 53 4.25 2.97 3.02
N LEU A 54 4.10 1.77 3.53
CA LEU A 54 4.50 1.34 4.86
C LEU A 54 5.42 0.13 4.72
N HIS A 55 6.54 0.11 5.46
CA HIS A 55 7.60 -0.89 5.28
C HIS A 55 7.79 -1.73 6.54
N TYR A 56 8.04 -3.02 6.37
CA TYR A 56 8.39 -3.95 7.44
C TYR A 56 9.50 -4.89 6.96
N LEU A 57 10.61 -4.96 7.70
CA LEU A 57 11.66 -5.94 7.43
C LEU A 57 11.36 -7.20 8.24
N ASP A 58 11.21 -8.33 7.54
CA ASP A 58 11.09 -9.66 8.12
C ASP A 58 12.44 -10.37 8.07
N PRO A 59 13.17 -10.48 9.20
CA PRO A 59 14.48 -11.13 9.23
C PRO A 59 14.42 -12.65 9.06
N THR A 60 13.25 -13.27 9.27
CA THR A 60 13.06 -14.70 9.07
C THR A 60 12.85 -15.01 7.59
N GLY A 61 12.20 -14.09 6.87
CA GLY A 61 11.73 -14.30 5.51
C GLY A 61 10.58 -15.30 5.39
N GLU A 62 10.01 -15.76 6.49
CA GLU A 62 9.00 -16.82 6.52
C GLU A 62 7.57 -16.27 6.58
N LEU A 63 7.38 -14.98 6.87
CA LEU A 63 6.04 -14.41 6.93
C LEU A 63 5.34 -14.53 5.58
N THR A 64 4.04 -14.83 5.63
CA THR A 64 3.17 -14.88 4.47
C THR A 64 2.32 -13.62 4.37
N VAL A 65 1.62 -13.43 3.24
CA VAL A 65 0.68 -12.31 3.09
C VAL A 65 -0.45 -12.35 4.13
N ASN A 66 -0.84 -13.53 4.59
CA ASN A 66 -1.88 -13.65 5.62
C ASN A 66 -1.37 -13.24 7.01
N ASP A 67 -0.07 -13.38 7.25
CA ASP A 67 0.55 -12.94 8.51
C ASP A 67 0.74 -11.43 8.49
N ILE A 68 1.29 -10.89 7.40
CA ILE A 68 1.54 -9.45 7.27
C ILE A 68 0.25 -8.64 7.23
N ARG A 69 -0.84 -9.18 6.66
CA ARG A 69 -2.17 -8.56 6.68
C ARG A 69 -2.70 -8.35 8.10
N ARG A 70 -2.27 -9.16 9.07
CA ARG A 70 -2.66 -9.05 10.48
C ARG A 70 -1.64 -8.30 11.33
N LEU A 71 -0.56 -7.81 10.72
CA LEU A 71 0.48 -7.07 11.43
C LEU A 71 -0.09 -5.72 11.90
N PRO A 72 0.03 -5.37 13.20
CA PRO A 72 -0.43 -4.09 13.71
C PRO A 72 0.26 -2.92 12.99
N GLU A 73 -0.48 -1.84 12.73
CA GLU A 73 0.03 -0.68 11.98
C GLU A 73 1.27 -0.05 12.64
N GLU A 74 1.37 -0.12 13.97
CA GLU A 74 2.49 0.44 14.73
C GLU A 74 3.82 -0.29 14.51
N GLN A 75 3.78 -1.51 13.96
CA GLN A 75 4.99 -2.25 13.59
C GLN A 75 5.52 -1.86 12.22
N TRP A 76 4.70 -1.21 11.39
CA TRP A 76 5.14 -0.71 10.11
C TRP A 76 5.92 0.60 10.26
N SER A 77 6.99 0.71 9.51
CA SER A 77 7.79 1.93 9.43
C SER A 77 7.32 2.81 8.28
N ILE A 78 7.20 4.12 8.54
CA ILE A 78 6.88 5.11 7.51
C ILE A 78 8.18 5.54 6.82
N PRO A 79 8.32 5.34 5.49
CA PRO A 79 9.50 5.74 4.75
C PRO A 79 9.62 7.27 4.71
N GLN A 80 10.86 7.76 4.71
CA GLN A 80 11.18 9.20 4.67
C GLN A 80 11.65 9.67 3.29
N ALA A 81 11.58 8.80 2.27
CA ALA A 81 11.98 9.07 0.90
C ALA A 81 11.17 8.20 -0.07
N GLU A 82 11.08 8.60 -1.34
CA GLU A 82 10.41 7.81 -2.40
C GLU A 82 11.09 6.47 -2.68
N THR A 83 12.38 6.36 -2.38
CA THR A 83 13.14 5.11 -2.54
C THR A 83 14.08 4.94 -1.36
N PRO A 84 13.57 4.46 -0.22
CA PRO A 84 14.41 4.11 0.92
C PRO A 84 15.41 3.03 0.55
N SER A 85 16.62 3.12 1.10
CA SER A 85 17.67 2.14 0.92
C SER A 85 17.91 1.38 2.21
N TYR A 86 17.78 0.06 2.14
CA TYR A 86 18.05 -0.85 3.26
C TYR A 86 19.43 -1.51 3.17
N GLY A 87 20.25 -1.10 2.20
CA GLY A 87 21.58 -1.65 1.98
C GLY A 87 21.54 -3.10 1.52
N PHE A 88 22.57 -3.87 1.85
CA PHE A 88 22.60 -5.30 1.60
C PHE A 88 22.01 -6.03 2.80
N SER A 89 20.77 -6.50 2.68
CA SER A 89 20.08 -7.29 3.70
C SER A 89 19.58 -8.60 3.10
N ARG A 90 19.50 -9.65 3.92
CA ARG A 90 18.86 -10.92 3.55
C ARG A 90 17.39 -10.98 3.94
N ASP A 91 16.93 -10.00 4.71
CA ASP A 91 15.57 -9.88 5.18
C ASP A 91 14.60 -9.78 4.00
N ALA A 92 13.39 -10.29 4.19
CA ALA A 92 12.30 -10.01 3.26
C ALA A 92 11.68 -8.65 3.61
N LEU A 93 11.71 -7.71 2.67
CA LEU A 93 11.02 -6.44 2.81
C LEU A 93 9.56 -6.61 2.41
N TRP A 94 8.68 -6.39 3.36
CA TRP A 94 7.26 -6.20 3.13
C TRP A 94 6.95 -4.72 2.96
N ILE A 95 6.14 -4.42 1.94
CA ILE A 95 5.68 -3.08 1.62
C ILE A 95 4.16 -3.13 1.50
N LYS A 96 3.45 -2.29 2.25
CA LYS A 96 2.00 -2.07 2.14
C LYS A 96 1.76 -0.72 1.48
N LEU A 97 0.96 -0.69 0.42
CA LEU A 97 0.48 0.52 -0.24
C LEU A 97 -1.04 0.47 -0.29
N ASP A 98 -1.68 1.50 0.26
CA ASP A 98 -3.13 1.66 0.17
C ASP A 98 -3.49 2.67 -0.92
N LEU A 99 -4.51 2.31 -1.68
CA LEU A 99 -5.04 3.09 -2.79
C LEU A 99 -6.54 3.29 -2.62
N THR A 100 -7.01 4.50 -2.87
CA THR A 100 -8.43 4.84 -2.98
C THR A 100 -8.73 5.26 -4.41
N SER A 101 -9.86 4.83 -4.96
CA SER A 101 -10.29 5.25 -6.29
C SER A 101 -11.44 6.23 -6.19
N SER A 102 -11.15 7.53 -6.31
CA SER A 102 -12.15 8.59 -6.44
C SER A 102 -12.64 8.78 -7.88
N ALA A 103 -12.06 8.05 -8.85
CA ALA A 103 -12.51 8.03 -10.24
C ALA A 103 -13.95 7.51 -10.39
N PRO A 104 -14.75 8.09 -11.31
CA PRO A 104 -16.15 7.71 -11.52
C PRO A 104 -16.34 6.35 -12.22
N ALA A 105 -15.26 5.74 -12.68
CA ALA A 105 -15.24 4.45 -13.37
C ALA A 105 -13.96 3.68 -13.01
N ASP A 106 -13.97 2.37 -13.28
CA ASP A 106 -12.81 1.51 -13.07
C ASP A 106 -11.63 1.98 -13.93
N VAL A 107 -10.43 1.94 -13.36
CA VAL A 107 -9.19 2.38 -14.01
C VAL A 107 -8.23 1.20 -14.13
N GLU A 108 -7.75 0.94 -15.34
CA GLU A 108 -6.64 0.01 -15.56
C GLU A 108 -5.33 0.68 -15.14
N LEU A 109 -4.68 0.12 -14.14
CA LEU A 109 -3.44 0.62 -13.57
C LEU A 109 -2.31 -0.38 -13.73
N VAL A 110 -1.10 0.13 -13.54
CA VAL A 110 0.12 -0.66 -13.47
C VAL A 110 0.93 -0.21 -12.27
N LEU A 111 1.29 -1.17 -11.42
CA LEU A 111 2.31 -1.01 -10.39
C LEU A 111 3.67 -1.26 -11.05
N ASN A 112 4.53 -0.27 -11.04
CA ASN A 112 5.89 -0.36 -11.58
C ASN A 112 6.92 -0.35 -10.44
N ILE A 113 7.82 -1.33 -10.47
CA ILE A 113 9.01 -1.36 -9.62
C ILE A 113 10.23 -1.18 -10.52
N ALA A 114 10.83 0.01 -10.45
CA ALA A 114 11.85 0.47 -11.38
C ALA A 114 13.27 -0.01 -11.02
N TYR A 115 13.41 -1.28 -10.60
CA TYR A 115 14.71 -1.89 -10.33
C TYR A 115 14.74 -3.34 -10.80
N ALA A 116 15.44 -3.57 -11.92
CA ALA A 116 15.41 -4.85 -12.64
C ALA A 116 16.20 -6.00 -11.98
N ALA A 117 17.03 -5.71 -10.97
CA ALA A 117 17.95 -6.66 -10.34
C ALA A 117 17.45 -7.19 -8.98
N LEU A 118 16.12 -7.21 -8.80
CA LEU A 118 15.50 -7.76 -7.60
C LEU A 118 15.27 -9.27 -7.78
N ASP A 119 15.86 -10.07 -6.88
CA ASP A 119 15.87 -11.53 -7.00
C ASP A 119 14.47 -12.14 -6.97
N GLN A 120 13.65 -11.74 -6.00
CA GLN A 120 12.28 -12.22 -5.82
C GLN A 120 11.35 -11.07 -5.43
N ILE A 121 10.22 -11.02 -6.11
CA ILE A 121 9.10 -10.10 -5.89
C ILE A 121 7.82 -10.91 -5.90
N ASP A 122 7.07 -10.84 -4.80
CA ASP A 122 5.68 -11.24 -4.74
C ASP A 122 4.80 -9.98 -4.61
N VAL A 123 3.69 -9.92 -5.35
CA VAL A 123 2.71 -8.83 -5.27
C VAL A 123 1.33 -9.44 -5.04
N PHE A 124 0.64 -8.97 -4.02
CA PHE A 124 -0.72 -9.36 -3.66
C PHE A 124 -1.60 -8.12 -3.66
N ILE A 125 -2.74 -8.18 -4.34
CA ILE A 125 -3.67 -7.05 -4.41
C ILE A 125 -4.99 -7.49 -3.81
N GLU A 126 -5.45 -6.75 -2.81
CA GLU A 126 -6.67 -7.00 -2.06
C GLU A 126 -7.68 -5.89 -2.29
N ASN A 127 -8.95 -6.26 -2.43
CA ASN A 127 -10.09 -5.35 -2.34
C ASN A 127 -11.15 -5.97 -1.42
N ASN A 128 -11.78 -5.16 -0.56
CA ASN A 128 -12.83 -5.62 0.36
C ASN A 128 -12.47 -6.97 1.04
N ASP A 129 -11.27 -7.07 1.61
CA ASP A 129 -10.78 -8.25 2.33
C ASP A 129 -10.54 -9.53 1.50
N ARG A 130 -10.55 -9.43 0.16
CA ARG A 130 -10.29 -10.53 -0.77
C ARG A 130 -9.15 -10.21 -1.72
N PHE A 131 -8.22 -11.16 -1.85
CA PHE A 131 -7.18 -11.10 -2.87
C PHE A 131 -7.79 -11.26 -4.27
N THR A 132 -7.48 -10.31 -5.16
CA THR A 132 -7.90 -10.29 -6.57
C THR A 132 -6.77 -10.65 -7.51
N HIS A 133 -5.53 -10.33 -7.15
CA HIS A 133 -4.36 -10.60 -7.97
C HIS A 133 -3.22 -11.14 -7.11
N TYR A 134 -2.43 -12.03 -7.73
CA TYR A 134 -1.18 -12.52 -7.19
C TYR A 134 -0.16 -12.64 -8.32
N TYR A 135 1.03 -12.07 -8.10
CA TYR A 135 2.16 -12.15 -9.01
C TYR A 135 3.40 -12.61 -8.27
N ARG A 136 4.21 -13.46 -8.92
CA ARG A 136 5.54 -13.88 -8.45
C ARG A 136 6.52 -13.83 -9.61
N THR A 137 7.60 -13.07 -9.43
CA THR A 137 8.66 -12.90 -10.42
C THR A 137 9.94 -12.44 -9.73
N GLY A 138 10.97 -12.14 -10.52
CA GLY A 138 12.23 -11.54 -10.11
C GLY A 138 13.24 -11.74 -11.22
N ASP A 139 14.50 -11.39 -11.03
CA ASP A 139 15.56 -11.69 -12.00
C ASP A 139 16.09 -13.12 -11.89
N THR A 140 15.87 -13.79 -10.75
CA THR A 140 16.16 -15.21 -10.56
C THR A 140 15.11 -16.13 -11.20
N PHE A 141 13.96 -15.59 -11.61
CA PHE A 141 12.91 -16.32 -12.31
C PHE A 141 13.07 -16.17 -13.83
N PRO A 142 12.59 -17.14 -14.63
CA PRO A 142 12.57 -16.99 -16.09
C PRO A 142 11.82 -15.71 -16.50
N PHE A 143 12.36 -14.95 -17.46
CA PHE A 143 11.74 -13.71 -17.96
C PHE A 143 10.28 -13.90 -18.42
N ALA A 144 9.93 -15.13 -18.83
CA ALA A 144 8.58 -15.55 -19.16
C ALA A 144 7.57 -15.35 -18.01
N TYR A 145 8.00 -15.32 -16.74
CA TYR A 145 7.14 -15.17 -15.56
C TYR A 145 6.76 -13.72 -15.27
N ARG A 146 7.43 -12.74 -15.88
CA ARG A 146 7.02 -11.32 -15.79
C ARG A 146 5.63 -11.14 -16.42
N PRO A 147 4.63 -10.57 -15.70
CA PRO A 147 3.28 -10.38 -16.22
C PRO A 147 3.24 -9.56 -17.50
N ILE A 148 4.00 -8.45 -17.53
CA ILE A 148 4.25 -7.64 -18.72
C ILE A 148 5.73 -7.78 -19.10
N LYS A 149 6.01 -7.99 -20.40
CA LYS A 149 7.38 -8.13 -20.91
C LYS A 149 8.05 -6.77 -20.97
N ASN A 150 8.75 -6.43 -19.89
CA ASN A 150 9.45 -5.17 -19.72
C ASN A 150 10.74 -5.41 -18.92
N HIS A 151 11.74 -4.53 -19.07
CA HIS A 151 12.99 -4.61 -18.31
C HIS A 151 12.81 -4.30 -16.81
N GLN A 152 11.82 -3.48 -16.48
CA GLN A 152 11.33 -3.22 -15.13
C GLN A 152 10.25 -4.25 -14.77
N PHE A 153 9.90 -4.32 -13.49
CA PHE A 153 8.83 -5.19 -13.03
C PHE A 153 7.52 -4.42 -13.04
N VAL A 154 6.61 -4.85 -13.92
CA VAL A 154 5.35 -4.15 -14.21
C VAL A 154 4.19 -5.10 -13.96
N PHE A 155 3.30 -4.73 -13.04
CA PHE A 155 2.19 -5.55 -12.55
C PHE A 155 0.85 -4.87 -12.85
N PRO A 156 0.06 -5.37 -13.81
CA PRO A 156 -1.23 -4.77 -14.14
C PRO A 156 -2.28 -5.09 -13.07
N PHE A 157 -3.19 -4.16 -12.82
CA PHE A 157 -4.34 -4.37 -11.94
C PHE A 157 -5.47 -3.39 -12.25
N HIS A 158 -6.65 -3.66 -11.69
CA HIS A 158 -7.80 -2.78 -11.81
C HIS A 158 -8.04 -2.06 -10.49
N ALA A 159 -8.13 -0.73 -10.53
CA ALA A 159 -8.67 0.05 -9.44
C ALA A 159 -10.17 0.25 -9.68
N TYR A 160 -10.99 -0.47 -8.92
CA TYR A 160 -12.45 -0.36 -9.00
C TYR A 160 -12.93 0.95 -8.39
N SER A 161 -13.90 1.60 -9.04
CA SER A 161 -14.44 2.88 -8.57
C SER A 161 -14.99 2.79 -7.15
N SER A 162 -14.67 3.79 -6.32
CA SER A 162 -15.15 3.91 -4.93
C SER A 162 -14.73 2.75 -4.01
N ILE A 163 -13.77 1.93 -4.43
CA ILE A 163 -13.26 0.80 -3.66
C ILE A 163 -11.82 1.10 -3.21
N GLN A 164 -11.53 0.76 -1.96
CA GLN A 164 -10.18 0.77 -1.42
C GLN A 164 -9.44 -0.51 -1.82
N HIS A 165 -8.18 -0.35 -2.20
CA HIS A 165 -7.29 -1.44 -2.56
C HIS A 165 -6.07 -1.40 -1.66
N THR A 166 -5.63 -2.58 -1.23
CA THR A 166 -4.36 -2.73 -0.51
C THR A 166 -3.44 -3.60 -1.33
N ILE A 167 -2.24 -3.09 -1.60
CA ILE A 167 -1.19 -3.80 -2.30
C ILE A 167 -0.12 -4.18 -1.28
N TYR A 168 0.10 -5.47 -1.13
CA TYR A 168 1.24 -6.01 -0.39
C TYR A 168 2.31 -6.47 -1.37
N MET A 169 3.54 -6.01 -1.17
CA MET A 169 4.71 -6.48 -1.91
C MET A 169 5.68 -7.13 -0.94
N ARG A 170 6.23 -8.28 -1.31
CA ARG A 170 7.35 -8.92 -0.62
C ARG A 170 8.53 -8.94 -1.56
N VAL A 171 9.63 -8.30 -1.16
CA VAL A 171 10.87 -8.25 -1.93
C VAL A 171 11.98 -8.89 -1.13
N GLN A 172 12.71 -9.81 -1.76
CA GLN A 172 13.90 -10.42 -1.17
C GLN A 172 14.98 -10.47 -2.25
N THR A 173 16.18 -9.97 -1.94
CA THR A 173 17.31 -9.91 -2.87
C THR A 173 18.63 -10.01 -2.11
N GLN A 174 19.66 -10.56 -2.74
CA GLN A 174 21.03 -10.52 -2.22
C GLN A 174 21.74 -9.19 -2.53
N GLY A 175 21.22 -8.42 -3.49
CA GLY A 175 21.74 -7.12 -3.90
C GLY A 175 21.35 -5.99 -2.94
N ALA A 176 21.46 -4.75 -3.43
CA ALA A 176 20.97 -3.60 -2.69
C ALA A 176 19.43 -3.67 -2.61
N LEU A 177 18.89 -3.53 -1.41
CA LEU A 177 17.46 -3.55 -1.17
C LEU A 177 16.90 -2.12 -1.25
N GLN A 178 16.44 -1.78 -2.44
CA GLN A 178 15.73 -0.55 -2.78
C GLN A 178 14.54 -0.93 -3.66
N VAL A 179 13.39 -0.29 -3.46
CA VAL A 179 12.18 -0.61 -4.23
C VAL A 179 11.54 0.69 -4.69
N PRO A 180 11.99 1.28 -5.82
CA PRO A 180 11.38 2.48 -6.36
C PRO A 180 10.01 2.12 -6.95
N ILE A 181 8.93 2.59 -6.32
CA ILE A 181 7.56 2.21 -6.66
C ILE A 181 6.85 3.39 -7.30
N SER A 182 6.13 3.13 -8.39
CA SER A 182 5.20 4.09 -8.98
C SER A 182 3.94 3.39 -9.48
N VAL A 183 2.82 4.11 -9.51
CA VAL A 183 1.53 3.62 -10.02
C VAL A 183 1.13 4.45 -11.22
N TRP A 184 0.86 3.82 -12.35
CA TRP A 184 0.56 4.48 -13.62
C TRP A 184 -0.82 4.06 -14.12
N ASN A 185 -1.50 4.97 -14.80
CA ASN A 185 -2.68 4.66 -15.59
C ASN A 185 -2.23 4.06 -16.93
N LEU A 186 -2.66 2.82 -17.20
CA LEU A 186 -2.23 2.07 -18.37
C LEU A 186 -2.61 2.77 -19.69
N VAL A 187 -3.74 3.46 -19.70
CA VAL A 187 -4.26 4.20 -20.87
C VAL A 187 -3.55 5.55 -21.05
N SER A 188 -3.08 6.16 -19.98
CA SER A 188 -2.38 7.45 -20.04
C SER A 188 -0.87 7.32 -20.30
N GLY A 189 -0.27 6.18 -19.94
CA GLY A 189 1.17 5.95 -19.98
C GLY A 189 1.75 5.66 -21.37
N THR A 190 0.94 5.28 -22.37
CA THR A 190 1.44 5.01 -23.73
C THR A 190 0.34 4.90 -24.78
N ALA A 191 0.67 5.27 -26.03
CA ALA A 191 -0.10 4.99 -27.22
C ALA A 191 -0.54 3.51 -27.29
N ILE A 192 -1.81 3.23 -26.99
CA ILE A 192 -2.33 1.85 -27.10
C ILE A 192 -2.50 1.52 -28.59
N THR A 193 -1.53 0.79 -29.08
CA THR A 193 -1.56 0.03 -30.32
C THR A 193 -2.62 -1.07 -30.20
N SER A 194 -3.39 -1.26 -31.27
CA SER A 194 -4.55 -2.16 -31.45
C SER A 194 -4.68 -3.37 -30.51
N LEU A 195 -5.78 -3.41 -29.76
CA LEU A 195 -6.36 -4.63 -29.19
C LEU A 195 -6.75 -5.59 -30.34
N LYS A 196 -6.01 -6.69 -30.52
CA LYS A 196 -6.53 -7.86 -31.26
C LYS A 196 -7.18 -8.81 -30.27
N ILE A 197 -8.51 -8.77 -30.19
CA ILE A 197 -9.30 -9.76 -29.47
C ILE A 197 -9.42 -10.99 -30.37
N ASN A 198 -8.68 -12.06 -30.06
CA ASN A 198 -8.86 -13.36 -30.73
C ASN A 198 -9.85 -14.21 -29.91
N ASN A 199 -11.08 -14.30 -30.41
CA ASN A 199 -12.13 -15.16 -29.84
C ASN A 199 -11.98 -16.60 -30.32
N HIS A 200 -11.18 -17.43 -29.63
CA HIS A 200 -11.32 -18.88 -29.71
C HIS A 200 -11.31 -19.48 -28.30
N TYR A 201 -12.40 -20.19 -27.97
CA TYR A 201 -12.64 -20.93 -26.73
C TYR A 201 -13.00 -20.13 -25.47
N GLY A 202 -14.17 -19.44 -25.45
CA GLY A 202 -15.03 -19.24 -24.26
C GLY A 202 -14.46 -18.59 -22.99
N TRP A 203 -13.19 -18.24 -22.95
CA TRP A 203 -12.48 -17.64 -21.83
C TRP A 203 -11.64 -16.49 -22.40
N LEU A 204 -11.88 -15.27 -21.92
CA LEU A 204 -11.17 -14.08 -22.37
C LEU A 204 -9.69 -14.16 -21.95
N LYS A 205 -8.78 -14.43 -22.90
CA LYS A 205 -7.36 -14.13 -22.74
C LYS A 205 -7.04 -12.82 -23.44
N ALA A 206 -7.08 -11.71 -22.69
CA ALA A 206 -6.47 -10.47 -23.15
C ALA A 206 -4.94 -10.68 -23.16
N SER A 207 -4.34 -10.66 -24.34
CA SER A 207 -2.88 -10.70 -24.49
C SER A 207 -2.41 -9.29 -24.81
N ILE A 208 -1.95 -8.56 -23.80
CA ILE A 208 -1.43 -7.20 -23.98
C ILE A 208 0.00 -7.34 -24.52
N THR A 209 0.22 -6.97 -25.78
CA THR A 209 1.56 -6.80 -26.35
C THR A 209 1.88 -5.32 -26.32
N VAL A 210 2.79 -4.91 -25.42
CA VAL A 210 3.26 -3.54 -25.34
C VAL A 210 4.55 -3.43 -26.14
N SER A 211 4.59 -2.57 -27.16
CA SER A 211 5.81 -2.22 -27.89
C SER A 211 6.34 -0.86 -27.40
N TRP A 212 7.61 -0.82 -27.05
CA TRP A 212 8.33 0.42 -26.72
C TRP A 212 9.47 0.61 -27.72
N TRP A 213 9.72 1.87 -28.12
CA TRP A 213 10.84 2.30 -28.97
C TRP A 213 12.08 2.55 -28.13
#